data_AF-A0A167J5C1-F1
#
_entry.id   AF-A0A167J5C1-F1
#
_cell.length_a   1.000
_cell.length_b   1.000
_cell.length_c   1.000
_cell.angle_alpha   90.00
_cell.angle_beta   90.00
_cell.angle_gamma   90.00
#
_symmetry.space_group_name_H-M   'P 1'
#
loop_
_entity.id
_entity.type
_entity.pdbx_description
1 polymer ?
#
loop_
_entity_poly.entity_id
_entity_poly.type
_entity_poly.pdbx_seq_one_letter_code
_entity_poly.pdbx_strand_id
1 'polypeptide(L)'
;MVDIAYRSDLRNDTELHRLIHTQLLSSSLDPMMDLKPSQKRKAMAGRVLEAAGKVKLGVGEIDVRKDERNKAAKRIREGILKKEKERARKDLEEAKQLGNYHPTIKRLFAATPQSSGPRKRARGIGSGVGRFVGGTLKLSKDDIASVQGPSDNRRAKNGKRR
;
A
#
# COMPACT_ATOMS: atom_id res chain seq x y z
N MET A 1 -9.58 34.24 19.86
CA MET A 1 -10.89 34.03 19.19
C MET A 1 -10.77 33.05 18.02
N VAL A 2 -9.69 33.11 17.22
CA VAL A 2 -9.39 32.17 16.11
C VAL A 2 -9.18 30.72 16.59
N ASP A 3 -8.57 30.52 17.76
CA ASP A 3 -8.28 29.17 18.30
C ASP A 3 -9.51 28.36 18.71
N ILE A 4 -10.62 29.02 19.05
CA ILE A 4 -11.85 28.33 19.48
C ILE A 4 -12.58 27.77 18.26
N ALA A 5 -12.62 28.53 17.16
CA ALA A 5 -13.21 28.10 15.89
C ALA A 5 -12.44 26.92 15.28
N TYR A 6 -11.09 26.98 15.25
CA TYR A 6 -10.28 25.85 14.79
C TYR A 6 -10.51 24.57 15.60
N ARG A 7 -10.76 24.70 16.91
CA ARG A 7 -11.01 23.55 17.80
C ARG A 7 -12.40 22.96 17.62
N SER A 8 -13.41 23.77 17.27
CA SER A 8 -14.73 23.26 16.87
C SER A 8 -14.69 22.59 15.50
N ASP A 9 -13.94 23.15 14.55
CA ASP A 9 -13.82 22.59 13.20
C ASP A 9 -13.15 21.22 13.21
N LEU A 10 -12.11 21.05 14.03
CA LEU A 10 -11.47 19.74 14.23
C LEU A 10 -12.41 18.72 14.89
N ARG A 11 -13.25 19.15 15.84
CA ARG A 11 -14.25 18.26 16.45
C ARG A 11 -15.28 17.85 15.40
N ASN A 12 -15.81 18.80 14.65
CA ASN A 12 -16.75 18.56 13.55
C ASN A 12 -16.14 17.63 12.49
N ASP A 13 -14.87 17.81 12.13
CA ASP A 13 -14.19 16.94 11.17
C ASP A 13 -13.95 15.53 11.72
N THR A 14 -13.62 15.39 13.00
CA THR A 14 -13.53 14.06 13.64
C THR A 14 -14.88 13.37 13.75
N GLU A 15 -15.94 14.13 14.01
CA GLU A 15 -17.32 13.64 14.05
C GLU A 15 -17.80 13.27 12.66
N LEU A 16 -17.50 14.09 11.64
CA LEU A 16 -17.78 13.81 10.23
C LEU A 16 -17.03 12.56 9.76
N HIS A 17 -15.73 12.47 10.04
CA HIS A 17 -14.92 11.29 9.74
C HIS A 17 -15.49 10.05 10.42
N ARG A 18 -15.93 10.18 11.69
CA ARG A 18 -16.67 9.12 12.37
C ARG A 18 -17.94 8.80 11.58
N LEU A 19 -18.83 9.74 11.30
CA LEU A 19 -20.11 9.48 10.61
C LEU A 19 -19.94 8.85 9.21
N ILE A 20 -19.00 9.35 8.41
CA ILE A 20 -18.69 8.83 7.06
C ILE A 20 -18.26 7.37 7.14
N HIS A 21 -17.36 7.05 8.08
CA HIS A 21 -16.81 5.71 8.18
C HIS A 21 -17.65 4.79 9.06
N THR A 22 -18.39 5.31 10.03
CA THR A 22 -19.19 4.54 10.97
C THR A 22 -20.56 4.22 10.44
N GLN A 23 -21.19 5.08 9.61
CA GLN A 23 -22.53 4.87 9.02
C GLN A 23 -23.37 3.88 9.84
N LEU A 24 -23.57 4.20 11.12
CA LEU A 24 -23.88 3.21 12.17
C LEU A 24 -25.24 2.51 11.97
N LEU A 25 -26.01 2.94 10.96
CA LEU A 25 -27.33 2.44 10.65
C LEU A 25 -27.59 2.30 9.13
N SER A 26 -26.80 2.84 8.18
CA SER A 26 -27.24 2.83 6.76
C SER A 26 -26.99 1.52 6.00
N SER A 27 -26.13 0.63 6.50
CA SER A 27 -25.94 -0.69 5.85
C SER A 27 -26.76 -1.80 6.52
N SER A 28 -26.92 -1.80 7.83
CA SER A 28 -27.71 -2.84 8.53
C SER A 28 -29.16 -2.43 8.80
N LEU A 29 -29.43 -1.12 8.91
CA LEU A 29 -30.71 -0.53 9.31
C LEU A 29 -31.41 0.24 8.19
N ASP A 30 -30.77 0.51 7.05
CA ASP A 30 -31.48 1.00 5.88
C ASP A 30 -32.31 -0.16 5.32
N PRO A 31 -33.64 -0.16 5.50
CA PRO A 31 -34.48 -1.22 5.00
C PRO A 31 -34.51 -1.22 3.46
N MET A 32 -34.03 -0.15 2.81
CA MET A 32 -33.92 -0.07 1.35
C MET A 32 -32.72 -0.84 0.80
N MET A 33 -31.75 -1.20 1.66
CA MET A 33 -30.62 -2.03 1.29
C MET A 33 -30.95 -3.50 1.57
N ASP A 34 -31.31 -4.24 0.51
CA ASP A 34 -31.63 -5.68 0.53
C ASP A 34 -30.40 -6.56 0.81
N LEU A 35 -29.78 -6.39 1.99
CA LEU A 35 -28.63 -7.16 2.43
C LEU A 35 -29.06 -8.48 3.07
N LYS A 36 -28.36 -9.57 2.71
CA LYS A 36 -28.62 -10.89 3.29
C LYS A 36 -28.33 -10.88 4.80
N PRO A 37 -29.09 -11.61 5.63
CA PRO A 37 -28.84 -11.67 7.08
C PRO A 37 -27.42 -12.09 7.49
N SER A 38 -26.72 -12.85 6.63
CA SER A 38 -25.31 -13.21 6.84
C SER A 38 -24.36 -12.02 6.65
N GLN A 39 -24.64 -11.12 5.70
CA GLN A 39 -23.86 -9.91 5.49
C GLN A 39 -24.08 -8.93 6.64
N LYS A 40 -25.33 -8.77 7.10
CA LYS A 40 -25.67 -7.93 8.26
C LYS A 40 -24.88 -8.34 9.52
N ARG A 41 -24.81 -9.65 9.83
CA ARG A 41 -24.05 -10.15 10.98
C ARG A 41 -22.54 -9.86 10.88
N LYS A 42 -21.95 -10.00 9.70
CA LYS A 42 -20.51 -9.75 9.48
C LYS A 42 -20.17 -8.26 9.57
N ALA A 43 -21.03 -7.41 9.01
CA ALA A 43 -20.93 -5.98 9.18
C ALA A 43 -20.96 -5.61 10.67
N MET A 44 -21.95 -6.11 11.42
CA MET A 44 -22.05 -5.87 12.87
C MET A 44 -20.81 -6.34 13.64
N ALA A 45 -20.31 -7.55 13.37
CA ALA A 45 -19.10 -8.06 13.99
C ALA A 45 -17.87 -7.19 13.69
N GLY A 46 -17.71 -6.74 12.45
CA GLY A 46 -16.63 -5.84 12.06
C GLY A 46 -16.70 -4.49 12.80
N ARG A 47 -17.90 -3.94 12.98
CA ARG A 47 -18.10 -2.69 13.75
C ARG A 47 -17.77 -2.83 15.22
N VAL A 48 -18.11 -3.96 15.85
CA VAL A 48 -17.72 -4.23 17.24
C VAL A 48 -16.20 -4.21 17.40
N LEU A 49 -15.44 -4.72 16.42
CA LEU A 49 -13.99 -4.66 16.43
C LEU A 49 -13.44 -3.24 16.28
N GLU A 50 -14.09 -2.41 15.47
CA GLU A 50 -13.72 -0.99 15.30
C GLU A 50 -14.01 -0.18 16.56
N ALA A 51 -15.18 -0.36 17.18
CA ALA A 51 -15.56 0.29 18.43
C ALA A 51 -14.64 -0.11 19.59
N ALA A 52 -14.18 -1.37 19.60
CA ALA A 52 -13.17 -1.86 20.54
C ALA A 52 -11.75 -1.33 20.27
N GLY A 53 -11.54 -0.52 19.22
CA GLY A 53 -10.25 0.05 18.86
C GLY A 53 -9.22 -0.95 18.32
N LYS A 54 -9.64 -2.18 18.00
CA LYS A 54 -8.74 -3.25 17.49
C LYS A 54 -8.42 -3.07 16.01
N VAL A 55 -9.33 -2.46 15.25
CA VAL A 55 -9.22 -2.28 13.80
C VAL A 55 -9.54 -0.82 13.45
N LYS A 56 -8.92 -0.31 12.37
CA LYS A 56 -9.22 1.02 11.85
C LYS A 56 -10.67 1.11 11.40
N LEU A 57 -11.27 2.28 11.61
CA LEU A 57 -12.65 2.57 11.22
C LEU A 57 -12.87 2.29 9.73
N GLY A 58 -13.91 1.52 9.41
CA GLY A 58 -14.25 1.12 8.04
C GLY A 58 -13.51 -0.12 7.50
N VAL A 59 -12.59 -0.72 8.26
CA VAL A 59 -11.84 -1.92 7.84
C VAL A 59 -12.30 -3.19 8.57
N GLY A 60 -13.09 -3.05 9.64
CA GLY A 60 -13.48 -4.15 10.51
C GLY A 60 -14.22 -5.28 9.78
N GLU A 61 -15.12 -4.96 8.86
CA GLU A 61 -15.84 -5.98 8.10
C GLU A 61 -14.91 -6.78 7.17
N ILE A 62 -13.92 -6.11 6.58
CA ILE A 62 -12.93 -6.72 5.69
C ILE A 62 -12.08 -7.71 6.50
N ASP A 63 -11.64 -7.31 7.70
CA ASP A 63 -10.85 -8.16 8.57
C ASP A 63 -11.64 -9.38 9.07
N VAL A 64 -12.91 -9.21 9.49
CA VAL A 64 -13.78 -10.34 9.85
C VAL A 64 -13.93 -11.33 8.68
N ARG A 65 -14.19 -10.82 7.47
CA ARG A 65 -14.30 -11.66 6.27
C ARG A 65 -12.98 -12.36 5.94
N LYS A 66 -11.85 -11.69 6.15
CA LYS A 66 -10.51 -12.25 5.95
C LYS A 66 -10.24 -13.38 6.96
N ASP A 67 -10.59 -13.19 8.21
CA ASP A 67 -10.42 -14.19 9.27
C ASP A 67 -11.29 -15.42 9.02
N GLU A 68 -12.54 -15.26 8.58
CA GLU A 68 -13.38 -16.36 8.14
C GLU A 68 -12.78 -17.11 6.95
N ARG A 69 -12.29 -16.39 5.93
CA ARG A 69 -11.63 -17.00 4.77
C ARG A 69 -10.34 -17.74 5.15
N ASN A 70 -9.64 -17.27 6.17
CA ASN A 70 -8.41 -17.89 6.68
C ASN A 70 -8.66 -19.23 7.38
N LYS A 71 -9.88 -19.47 7.90
CA LYS A 71 -10.28 -20.77 8.47
C LYS A 71 -10.51 -21.83 7.38
N ALA A 72 -10.83 -21.43 6.16
CA ALA A 72 -11.06 -22.35 5.05
C ALA A 72 -9.74 -22.92 4.47
N ALA A 73 -9.82 -24.12 3.90
CA ALA A 73 -8.72 -24.76 3.18
C ALA A 73 -8.22 -23.91 1.99
N LYS A 74 -6.93 -24.04 1.64
CA LYS A 74 -6.26 -23.23 0.62
C LYS A 74 -7.00 -23.20 -0.72
N ARG A 75 -7.42 -24.37 -1.23
CA ARG A 75 -8.14 -24.49 -2.52
C ARG A 75 -9.44 -23.66 -2.54
N ILE A 76 -10.21 -23.72 -1.45
CA ILE A 76 -11.48 -22.98 -1.32
C ILE A 76 -11.20 -21.48 -1.24
N ARG A 77 -10.21 -21.08 -0.43
CA ARG A 77 -9.81 -19.69 -0.27
C ARG A 77 -9.39 -19.06 -1.61
N GLU A 78 -8.57 -19.78 -2.39
CA GLU A 78 -8.15 -19.35 -3.72
C GLU A 78 -9.33 -19.26 -4.69
N GLY A 79 -10.26 -20.22 -4.65
CA GLY A 79 -11.48 -20.20 -5.45
C GLY A 79 -12.35 -18.96 -5.16
N ILE A 80 -12.55 -18.63 -3.88
CA ILE A 80 -13.30 -17.43 -3.47
C ILE A 80 -12.60 -16.16 -3.99
N LEU A 81 -11.28 -16.05 -3.82
CA LEU A 81 -10.52 -14.89 -4.28
C LEU A 81 -10.53 -14.74 -5.81
N LYS A 82 -10.47 -15.85 -6.56
CA LYS A 82 -10.61 -15.85 -8.02
C LYS A 82 -11.99 -15.34 -8.43
N LYS A 83 -13.06 -15.85 -7.79
CA LYS A 83 -14.43 -15.43 -8.10
C LYS A 83 -14.70 -13.97 -7.76
N GLU A 84 -14.14 -13.47 -6.67
CA GLU A 84 -14.21 -12.06 -6.28
C GLU A 84 -13.55 -11.16 -7.34
N LYS A 85 -12.38 -11.56 -7.86
CA LYS A 85 -11.70 -10.84 -8.95
C LYS A 85 -12.47 -10.87 -10.27
N GLU A 86 -13.07 -12.01 -10.62
CA GLU A 86 -13.91 -12.12 -11.83
C GLU A 86 -15.12 -11.18 -11.77
N ARG A 87 -15.82 -11.14 -10.64
CA ARG A 87 -16.96 -10.21 -10.46
C ARG A 87 -16.51 -8.76 -10.59
N ALA A 88 -15.44 -8.38 -9.89
CA ALA A 88 -14.91 -7.01 -9.96
C ALA A 88 -14.50 -6.60 -11.39
N ARG A 89 -13.99 -7.54 -12.21
CA ARG A 89 -13.70 -7.28 -13.63
C ARG A 89 -14.96 -7.07 -14.45
N LYS A 90 -15.99 -7.90 -14.23
CA LYS A 90 -17.28 -7.78 -14.90
C LYS A 90 -17.95 -6.44 -14.57
N ASP A 91 -17.99 -6.07 -13.29
CA ASP A 91 -18.56 -4.80 -12.83
C ASP A 91 -17.82 -3.60 -13.45
N LEU A 92 -16.49 -3.70 -13.60
CA LEU A 92 -15.67 -2.71 -14.29
C LEU A 92 -15.97 -2.60 -15.80
N GLU A 93 -16.20 -3.72 -16.47
CA GLU A 93 -16.57 -3.76 -17.89
C GLU A 93 -17.97 -3.17 -18.10
N GLU A 94 -18.93 -3.54 -17.25
CA GLU A 94 -20.29 -2.99 -17.25
C GLU A 94 -20.27 -1.47 -16.99
N ALA A 95 -19.51 -1.00 -16.00
CA ALA A 95 -19.37 0.42 -15.72
C ALA A 95 -18.74 1.21 -16.88
N LYS A 96 -17.80 0.60 -17.61
CA LYS A 96 -17.24 1.21 -18.83
C LYS A 96 -18.27 1.28 -19.95
N GLN A 97 -19.03 0.21 -20.14
CA GLN A 97 -20.05 0.13 -21.19
C GLN A 97 -21.21 1.10 -20.95
N LEU A 98 -21.59 1.29 -19.68
CA LEU A 98 -22.59 2.27 -19.26
C LEU A 98 -22.07 3.72 -19.26
N GLY A 99 -20.77 3.94 -19.47
CA GLY A 99 -20.14 5.26 -19.41
C GLY A 99 -19.93 5.81 -17.98
N ASN A 100 -20.25 5.04 -16.94
CA ASN A 100 -20.07 5.40 -15.54
C ASN A 100 -18.60 5.34 -15.07
N TYR A 101 -17.70 4.84 -15.91
CA TYR A 101 -16.28 4.79 -15.62
C TYR A 101 -15.59 6.14 -15.93
N HIS A 102 -15.06 6.80 -14.89
CA HIS A 102 -14.25 8.00 -15.03
C HIS A 102 -12.88 7.84 -14.33
N PRO A 103 -11.77 8.35 -14.88
CA PRO A 103 -10.43 8.21 -14.28
C PRO A 103 -10.32 8.73 -12.83
N THR A 104 -11.10 9.76 -12.46
CA THR A 104 -11.14 10.26 -11.07
C THR A 104 -11.81 9.29 -10.10
N ILE A 105 -12.74 8.47 -10.58
CA ILE A 105 -13.55 7.52 -9.80
C ILE A 105 -12.97 6.09 -9.88
N LYS A 106 -11.92 5.87 -10.69
CA LYS A 106 -11.21 4.58 -10.83
C LYS A 106 -10.87 3.91 -9.49
N ARG A 107 -10.60 4.72 -8.45
CA ARG A 107 -10.29 4.21 -7.10
C ARG A 107 -11.45 3.49 -6.43
N LEU A 108 -12.70 3.85 -6.73
CA LEU A 108 -13.89 3.17 -6.19
C LEU A 108 -14.06 1.78 -6.79
N PHE A 109 -13.68 1.62 -8.06
CA PHE A 109 -13.75 0.33 -8.75
C PHE A 109 -12.49 -0.53 -8.60
N ALA A 110 -11.37 0.07 -8.18
CA ALA A 110 -10.18 -0.67 -7.83
C ALA A 110 -10.45 -1.45 -6.54
N ALA A 111 -10.54 -2.77 -6.64
CA ALA A 111 -10.61 -3.66 -5.47
C ALA A 111 -9.53 -3.25 -4.48
N THR A 112 -9.92 -3.03 -3.21
CA THR A 112 -9.06 -2.50 -2.15
C THR A 112 -7.72 -3.24 -2.18
N PRO A 113 -6.60 -2.57 -2.51
CA PRO A 113 -5.33 -3.26 -2.61
C PRO A 113 -4.98 -3.79 -1.23
N GLN A 114 -4.97 -5.12 -1.08
CA GLN A 114 -4.40 -5.80 0.08
C GLN A 114 -2.92 -5.42 0.16
N SER A 115 -2.62 -4.38 0.94
CA SER A 115 -1.40 -3.96 1.66
C SER A 115 0.00 -4.44 1.24
N SER A 116 0.25 -4.97 0.05
CA SER A 116 1.59 -5.06 -0.51
C SER A 116 1.78 -3.86 -1.41
N GLY A 117 2.06 -2.70 -0.79
CA GLY A 117 2.67 -1.59 -1.52
C GLY A 117 3.88 -2.10 -2.30
N PRO A 118 4.32 -1.38 -3.36
CA PRO A 118 5.39 -1.85 -4.23
C PRO A 118 6.60 -2.27 -3.39
N ARG A 119 6.86 -3.58 -3.31
CA ARG A 119 8.02 -4.11 -2.61
C ARG A 119 9.24 -3.50 -3.29
N LYS A 120 10.06 -2.76 -2.53
CA LYS A 120 11.34 -2.25 -3.03
C LYS A 120 12.11 -3.46 -3.58
N ARG A 121 12.51 -3.40 -4.85
CA ARG A 121 13.28 -4.46 -5.51
C ARG A 121 14.50 -4.78 -4.64
N ALA A 122 14.70 -6.06 -4.33
CA ALA A 122 15.94 -6.50 -3.71
C ALA A 122 17.10 -6.12 -4.65
N ARG A 123 17.93 -5.18 -4.22
CA ARG A 123 19.23 -4.95 -4.86
C ARG A 123 20.09 -6.10 -4.37
N GLY A 124 20.62 -6.93 -5.28
CA GLY A 124 21.42 -8.11 -4.93
C GLY A 124 22.65 -7.76 -4.09
N ILE A 125 23.56 -8.72 -3.88
CA ILE A 125 24.77 -8.49 -3.09
C ILE A 125 25.62 -7.39 -3.76
N GLY A 126 25.74 -6.25 -3.09
CA GLY A 126 26.54 -5.11 -3.55
C GLY A 126 27.92 -5.16 -2.92
N SER A 127 28.85 -5.84 -3.57
CA SER A 127 30.27 -5.86 -3.18
C SER A 127 31.12 -5.70 -4.43
N GLY A 128 31.98 -4.69 -4.47
CA GLY A 128 32.86 -4.40 -5.60
C GLY A 128 33.50 -3.01 -5.51
N VAL A 129 34.55 -2.80 -6.29
CA VAL A 129 35.23 -1.50 -6.44
C VAL A 129 34.56 -0.68 -7.55
N GLY A 130 34.40 0.63 -7.34
CA GLY A 130 33.84 1.55 -8.33
C GLY A 130 32.33 1.40 -8.61
N ARG A 131 31.86 2.10 -9.65
CA ARG A 131 30.44 2.20 -10.01
C ARG A 131 30.19 1.61 -11.40
N PHE A 132 29.40 0.55 -11.47
CA PHE A 132 28.95 -0.01 -12.74
C PHE A 132 27.74 0.76 -13.27
N VAL A 133 27.88 1.41 -14.44
CA VAL A 133 26.80 2.16 -15.09
C VAL A 133 26.81 1.85 -16.59
N GLY A 134 25.67 1.40 -17.12
CA GLY A 134 25.50 1.23 -18.57
C GLY A 134 26.42 0.20 -19.22
N GLY A 135 26.87 -0.82 -18.49
CA GLY A 135 27.81 -1.83 -19.01
C GLY A 135 29.29 -1.51 -18.79
N THR A 136 29.61 -0.31 -18.29
CA THR A 136 30.99 0.12 -18.04
C THR A 136 31.26 0.27 -16.55
N LEU A 137 32.38 -0.27 -16.09
CA LEU A 137 32.87 -0.06 -14.73
C LEU A 137 33.64 1.27 -14.67
N LYS A 138 33.14 2.20 -13.86
CA LYS A 138 33.82 3.47 -13.57
C LYS A 138 34.59 3.34 -12.27
N LEU A 139 35.91 3.45 -12.34
CA LEU A 139 36.81 3.44 -11.18
C LEU A 139 37.23 4.87 -10.83
N SER A 140 37.20 5.22 -9.55
CA SER A 140 37.81 6.46 -9.08
C SER A 140 39.33 6.30 -8.96
N LYS A 141 40.07 7.41 -8.91
CA LYS A 141 41.52 7.37 -8.65
C LYS A 141 41.83 6.73 -7.29
N ASP A 142 40.96 6.93 -6.31
CA ASP A 142 41.09 6.36 -4.97
C ASP A 142 40.87 4.84 -4.97
N ASP A 143 39.89 4.35 -5.74
CA ASP A 143 39.70 2.90 -5.94
C ASP A 143 40.95 2.25 -6.54
N ILE A 144 41.54 2.91 -7.55
CA ILE A 144 42.77 2.45 -8.22
C ILE A 144 43.96 2.46 -7.25
N ALA A 145 44.14 3.55 -6.50
CA ALA A 145 45.22 3.69 -5.52
C ALA A 145 45.09 2.67 -4.37
N SER A 146 43.86 2.35 -3.94
CA SER A 146 43.63 1.35 -2.90
C SER A 146 44.07 -0.06 -3.33
N VAL A 147 43.97 -0.38 -4.62
CA VAL A 147 44.36 -1.67 -5.19
C VAL A 147 45.85 -1.71 -5.54
N GLN A 148 46.40 -0.61 -6.07
CA GLN A 148 47.82 -0.55 -6.49
C GLN A 148 48.79 -0.29 -5.33
N GLY A 149 48.30 0.17 -4.17
CA GLY A 149 49.15 0.62 -3.07
C GLY A 149 49.90 1.92 -3.41
N PRO A 150 50.63 2.53 -2.45
CA PRO A 150 51.37 3.76 -2.70
C PRO A 150 52.43 3.51 -3.77
N SER A 151 52.23 4.08 -4.96
CA SER A 151 53.21 3.99 -6.05
C SER A 151 54.49 4.71 -5.63
N ASP A 152 55.58 3.95 -5.46
CA ASP A 152 56.92 4.40 -5.11
C ASP A 152 57.53 5.17 -6.30
N ASN A 153 57.03 6.39 -6.55
CA ASN A 153 57.51 7.21 -7.65
C ASN A 153 58.79 7.96 -7.20
N ARG A 154 59.90 7.21 -7.14
CA ARG A 154 61.26 7.74 -7.03
C ARG A 154 61.58 8.57 -8.28
N ARG A 155 61.15 9.83 -8.28
CA ARG A 155 61.61 10.84 -9.25
C ARG A 155 63.09 11.15 -8.97
N ALA A 156 63.95 10.51 -9.75
CA ALA A 156 65.36 10.83 -9.86
C ALA A 156 65.54 12.33 -10.17
N LYS A 157 66.10 13.06 -9.21
CA LYS A 157 66.43 14.48 -9.34
C LYS A 157 67.69 14.59 -10.19
N ASN A 158 67.47 15.13 -11.38
CA ASN A 158 68.45 15.42 -12.43
C ASN A 158 69.70 16.12 -11.85
N GLY A 159 70.88 15.55 -12.13
CA GLY A 159 72.18 16.03 -11.67
C GLY A 159 72.59 17.30 -12.40
N LYS A 160 72.85 18.37 -11.64
CA LYS A 160 73.42 19.63 -12.14
C LYS A 160 74.94 19.48 -12.17
N ARG A 161 75.51 19.46 -13.39
CA ARG A 161 76.95 19.44 -13.64
C ARG A 161 77.56 20.83 -13.35
N ARG A 162 78.85 20.78 -13.04
CA ARG A 162 79.81 21.86 -12.74
C ARG A 162 79.69 23.06 -13.66
#